data_AF-A0A8C6KJS5-F1
#
_entry.id   AF-A0A8C6KJS5-F1
#
_cell.length_a   1.000
_cell.length_b   1.000
_cell.length_c   1.000
_cell.angle_alpha   90.00
_cell.angle_beta   90.00
_cell.angle_gamma   90.00
#
_symmetry.space_group_name_H-M   'P 1'
#
loop_
_entity.id
_entity.type
_entity.pdbx_description
1 polymer ?
#
loop_
_entity_poly.entity_id
_entity_poly.type
_entity_poly.pdbx_seq_one_letter_code
_entity_poly.pdbx_strand_id
1 'polypeptide(L)'
;MWEDERNKLGGRWLITLNRQQRHNDLDRYWMETLLCLVGESFDEASDDVCGAVVNVRPKGDKLAIWTSNCQNREAIMTIGQLYKERLSLPVKALIGYQSHDDTSSKSGSTTKNMYSV
;
A
#
# COMPACT_ATOMS: atom_id res chain seq x y z
N MET A 1 12.15 8.03 -0.27
CA MET A 1 11.35 8.64 -1.37
C MET A 1 11.47 7.73 -2.60
N TRP A 2 10.77 7.99 -3.70
CA TRP A 2 10.74 7.07 -4.87
C TRP A 2 12.09 7.00 -5.59
N GLU A 3 12.95 8.01 -5.38
CA GLU A 3 14.32 8.10 -5.89
C GLU A 3 15.30 7.15 -5.17
N ASP A 4 14.92 6.62 -4.01
CA ASP A 4 15.74 5.68 -3.26
C ASP A 4 15.95 4.39 -4.06
N GLU A 5 17.17 3.84 -4.01
CA GLU A 5 17.53 2.59 -4.71
C GLU A 5 16.60 1.43 -4.36
N ARG A 6 16.10 1.37 -3.12
CA ARG A 6 15.14 0.36 -2.69
C ARG A 6 13.71 0.62 -3.15
N ASN A 7 13.37 1.82 -3.62
CA ASN A 7 11.99 2.17 -3.98
C ASN A 7 11.78 2.40 -5.48
N LYS A 8 12.83 2.71 -6.25
CA LYS A 8 12.70 3.16 -7.65
C LYS A 8 12.14 2.11 -8.60
N LEU A 9 12.44 0.83 -8.36
CA LEU A 9 11.87 -0.32 -9.11
C LEU A 9 10.64 -0.91 -8.40
N GLY A 10 10.22 -0.27 -7.32
CA GLY A 10 9.18 -0.73 -6.44
C GLY A 10 7.79 -0.24 -6.84
N GLY A 11 6.91 -0.32 -5.87
CA GLY A 11 5.53 0.10 -6.00
C GLY A 11 4.84 0.13 -4.65
N ARG A 12 3.53 0.34 -4.66
CA ARG A 12 2.75 0.46 -3.45
C ARG A 12 1.38 -0.20 -3.54
N TRP A 13 0.98 -0.86 -2.47
CA TRP A 13 -0.43 -1.15 -2.20
C TRP A 13 -1.11 0.12 -1.73
N LEU A 14 -2.18 0.56 -2.39
CA LEU A 14 -2.85 1.82 -2.09
C LEU A 14 -4.28 1.59 -1.60
N ILE A 15 -4.57 2.14 -0.42
CA ILE A 15 -5.91 2.25 0.17
C ILE A 15 -6.29 3.72 0.15
N THR A 16 -7.49 4.02 -0.35
CA THR A 16 -8.06 5.37 -0.32
C THR A 16 -9.27 5.38 0.58
N LEU A 17 -9.25 6.27 1.58
CA LEU A 17 -10.35 6.47 2.51
C LEU A 17 -11.11 7.75 2.14
N ASN A 18 -12.43 7.71 2.21
CA ASN A 18 -13.23 8.92 2.11
C ASN A 18 -13.19 9.72 3.43
N ARG A 19 -13.74 10.94 3.41
CA ARG A 19 -13.70 11.83 4.57
C ARG A 19 -14.42 11.26 5.79
N GLN A 20 -15.49 10.50 5.59
CA GLN A 20 -16.28 9.89 6.66
C GLN A 20 -15.48 8.80 7.39
N GLN A 21 -14.61 8.09 6.68
CA GLN A 21 -13.77 7.05 7.25
C GLN A 21 -12.60 7.59 8.07
N ARG A 22 -12.19 8.86 7.89
CA ARG A 22 -11.05 9.43 8.63
C ARG A 22 -11.15 9.21 10.14
N HIS A 23 -12.31 9.54 10.72
CA HIS A 23 -12.48 9.52 12.18
C HIS A 23 -12.61 8.11 12.76
N ASN A 24 -13.02 7.13 11.96
CA ASN A 24 -13.33 5.78 12.45
C ASN A 24 -12.27 4.75 12.05
N ASP A 25 -11.62 4.93 10.90
CA ASP A 25 -10.79 3.92 10.28
C ASP A 25 -9.33 4.34 10.11
N LEU A 26 -9.01 5.63 9.91
CA LEU A 26 -7.66 6.02 9.51
C LEU A 26 -6.61 5.67 10.58
N ASP A 27 -6.86 6.05 11.84
CA ASP A 27 -5.90 5.80 12.93
C ASP A 27 -5.75 4.30 13.21
N ARG A 28 -6.87 3.55 13.14
CA ARG A 28 -6.86 2.09 13.26
C ARG A 28 -6.04 1.46 12.14
N TYR A 29 -6.32 1.80 10.89
CA TYR A 29 -5.57 1.24 9.77
C TYR A 29 -4.11 1.63 9.84
N TRP A 30 -3.78 2.87 10.17
CA TRP A 30 -2.40 3.30 10.28
C TRP A 30 -1.66 2.56 11.40
N MET A 31 -2.28 2.37 12.57
CA MET A 31 -1.72 1.58 13.66
C MET A 31 -1.47 0.13 13.22
N GLU A 32 -2.45 -0.53 12.61
CA GLU A 32 -2.30 -1.91 12.12
C GLU A 32 -1.22 -2.01 11.05
N THR A 33 -1.09 -1.03 10.15
CA THR A 33 0.01 -0.96 9.19
C THR A 33 1.36 -0.90 9.91
N LEU A 34 1.52 -0.03 10.90
CA LEU A 34 2.76 0.09 11.67
C LEU A 34 3.10 -1.23 12.38
N LEU A 35 2.10 -1.89 12.98
CA LEU A 35 2.26 -3.19 13.63
C LEU A 35 2.67 -4.29 12.63
N CYS A 36 2.09 -4.29 11.42
CA CYS A 36 2.49 -5.23 10.37
C CYS A 36 3.96 -5.06 9.96
N LEU A 37 4.42 -3.81 9.90
CA LEU A 37 5.80 -3.49 9.53
C LEU A 37 6.78 -3.92 10.63
N VAL A 38 6.60 -3.45 11.86
CA VAL A 38 7.55 -3.77 12.96
C VAL A 38 7.47 -5.23 13.41
N GLY A 39 6.33 -5.89 13.15
CA GLY A 39 6.11 -7.29 13.45
C GLY A 39 6.47 -8.23 12.29
N GLU A 40 7.04 -7.73 11.19
CA GLU A 40 7.43 -8.52 10.01
C GLU A 40 6.30 -9.49 9.58
N SER A 41 5.07 -8.96 9.50
CA SER A 41 3.84 -9.76 9.43
C SER A 41 3.51 -10.28 8.01
N PHE A 42 4.48 -10.26 7.10
CA PHE A 42 4.34 -10.72 5.71
C PHE A 42 5.22 -11.94 5.41
N ASP A 43 5.63 -12.67 6.46
CA ASP A 43 6.49 -13.86 6.36
C ASP A 43 7.77 -13.55 5.56
N GLU A 44 8.19 -14.45 4.67
CA GLU A 44 9.37 -14.27 3.79
C GLU A 44 9.22 -13.06 2.86
N ALA A 45 8.00 -12.59 2.58
CA ALA A 45 7.78 -11.41 1.76
C ALA A 45 8.05 -10.09 2.51
N SER A 46 8.32 -10.13 3.82
CA SER A 46 8.63 -8.92 4.61
C SER A 46 9.94 -8.27 4.16
N ASP A 47 10.89 -9.04 3.61
CA ASP A 47 12.15 -8.52 3.03
C ASP A 47 11.91 -7.58 1.83
N ASP A 48 10.77 -7.72 1.14
CA ASP A 48 10.37 -6.86 0.03
C ASP A 48 9.69 -5.57 0.52
N VAL A 49 9.36 -5.42 1.80
CA VAL A 49 8.71 -4.22 2.34
C VAL A 49 9.72 -3.11 2.61
N CYS A 50 9.51 -1.95 2.00
CA CYS A 50 10.34 -0.77 2.22
C CYS A 50 9.83 0.11 3.37
N GLY A 51 8.52 0.12 3.58
CA GLY A 51 7.88 0.95 4.59
C GLY A 51 6.43 1.30 4.23
N ALA A 52 5.87 2.28 4.93
CA ALA A 52 4.49 2.70 4.74
C ALA A 52 4.33 4.21 4.77
N VAL A 53 3.28 4.71 4.12
CA VAL A 53 2.97 6.13 3.98
C VAL A 53 1.50 6.37 4.27
N VAL A 54 1.23 7.35 5.13
CA VAL A 54 -0.09 7.95 5.30
C VAL A 54 -0.10 9.38 4.73
N ASN A 55 -1.11 9.69 3.93
CA ASN A 55 -1.32 11.01 3.35
C ASN A 55 -2.68 11.54 3.77
N VAL A 56 -2.68 12.46 4.72
CA VAL A 56 -3.90 13.15 5.15
C VAL A 56 -4.23 14.28 4.17
N ARG A 57 -5.40 14.25 3.53
CA ARG A 57 -5.78 15.26 2.51
C ARG A 57 -7.26 15.65 2.60
N PRO A 58 -7.65 16.90 2.28
CA PRO A 58 -9.05 17.33 2.36
C PRO A 58 -10.04 16.49 1.55
N LYS A 59 -9.61 15.96 0.39
CA LYS A 59 -10.46 15.17 -0.53
C LYS A 59 -10.56 13.67 -0.19
N GLY A 60 -9.84 13.21 0.83
CA GLY A 60 -9.76 11.79 1.19
C GLY A 60 -8.32 11.37 1.46
N ASP A 61 -8.15 10.46 2.40
CA ASP A 61 -6.84 10.03 2.87
C ASP A 61 -6.33 8.87 2.05
N LYS A 62 -5.00 8.74 2.00
CA LYS A 62 -4.34 7.61 1.36
C LYS A 62 -3.43 6.94 2.36
N LEU A 63 -3.49 5.62 2.39
CA LEU A 63 -2.62 4.77 3.18
C LEU A 63 -1.96 3.77 2.23
N ALA A 64 -0.65 3.56 2.36
CA ALA A 64 0.08 2.70 1.46
C ALA A 64 1.22 1.95 2.13
N ILE A 65 1.47 0.70 1.68
CA ILE A 65 2.71 -0.05 1.92
C ILE A 65 3.52 -0.01 0.64
N TRP A 66 4.80 0.33 0.75
CA TRP A 66 5.76 0.38 -0.35
C TRP A 66 6.61 -0.89 -0.35
N THR A 67 6.87 -1.43 -1.53
CA THR A 67 7.72 -2.62 -1.71
C THR A 67 8.84 -2.35 -2.71
N SER A 68 9.91 -3.14 -2.65
CA SER A 68 11.15 -2.86 -3.38
C SER A 68 11.16 -3.25 -4.85
N ASN A 69 10.35 -4.24 -5.22
CA ASN A 69 10.35 -4.77 -6.59
C ASN A 69 8.92 -5.02 -7.06
N CYS A 70 8.42 -4.19 -7.98
CA CYS A 70 7.07 -4.32 -8.53
C CYS A 70 6.88 -5.54 -9.46
N GLN A 71 7.95 -6.26 -9.81
CA GLN A 71 7.89 -7.48 -10.63
C GLN A 71 7.88 -8.75 -9.80
N ASN A 72 8.18 -8.70 -8.49
CA ASN A 72 8.08 -9.86 -7.61
C ASN A 72 6.62 -10.18 -7.27
N ARG A 73 5.90 -10.74 -8.24
CA ARG A 73 4.45 -10.99 -8.15
C ARG A 73 4.08 -11.81 -6.91
N GLU A 74 4.87 -12.80 -6.55
CA GLU A 74 4.60 -13.67 -5.40
C GLU A 74 4.62 -12.89 -4.09
N ALA A 75 5.70 -12.14 -3.82
CA ALA A 75 5.79 -11.29 -2.64
C ALA A 75 4.69 -10.22 -2.63
N ILE A 76 4.46 -9.52 -3.74
CA ILE A 76 3.47 -8.44 -3.82
C ILE A 76 2.05 -8.95 -3.52
N MET A 77 1.67 -10.08 -4.11
CA MET A 77 0.34 -10.67 -3.89
C MET A 77 0.18 -11.16 -2.45
N THR A 78 1.22 -11.76 -1.88
CA THR A 78 1.24 -12.21 -0.48
C THR A 78 1.08 -11.04 0.49
N ILE A 79 1.91 -9.99 0.33
CA ILE A 79 1.81 -8.75 1.11
C ILE A 79 0.41 -8.16 0.99
N GLY A 80 -0.13 -8.06 -0.23
CA GLY A 80 -1.45 -7.48 -0.46
C GLY A 80 -2.57 -8.25 0.25
N GLN A 81 -2.57 -9.57 0.14
CA GLN A 81 -3.59 -10.43 0.72
C GLN A 81 -3.54 -10.40 2.25
N LEU A 82 -2.36 -10.55 2.84
CA LEU A 82 -2.16 -10.48 4.28
C LEU A 82 -2.50 -9.08 4.80
N TYR A 83 -2.11 -8.03 4.08
CA TYR A 83 -2.41 -6.66 4.50
C TYR A 83 -3.92 -6.39 4.51
N LYS A 84 -4.64 -6.83 3.47
CA LYS A 84 -6.10 -6.73 3.40
C LYS A 84 -6.78 -7.45 4.58
N GLU A 85 -6.27 -8.63 4.94
CA GLU A 85 -6.75 -9.42 6.09
C GLU A 85 -6.46 -8.72 7.43
N ARG A 86 -5.22 -8.26 7.65
CA ARG A 86 -4.80 -7.56 8.89
C ARG A 86 -5.63 -6.31 9.16
N LEU A 87 -5.94 -5.54 8.11
CA LEU A 87 -6.79 -4.38 8.24
C LEU A 87 -8.28 -4.71 8.42
N SER A 88 -8.67 -5.99 8.33
CA SER A 88 -10.06 -6.44 8.37
C SER A 88 -10.92 -5.74 7.32
N LEU A 89 -10.38 -5.55 6.11
CA LEU A 89 -11.13 -4.94 5.02
C LEU A 89 -12.26 -5.87 4.57
N PRO A 90 -13.41 -5.33 4.13
CA PRO A 90 -14.48 -6.15 3.57
C PRO A 90 -13.97 -7.04 2.44
N VAL A 91 -14.42 -8.29 2.37
CA VAL A 91 -13.98 -9.27 1.34
C VAL A 91 -14.13 -8.71 -0.08
N LYS A 92 -15.20 -7.94 -0.32
CA LYS A 92 -15.50 -7.30 -1.61
C LYS A 92 -14.68 -6.04 -1.90
N ALA A 93 -14.00 -5.47 -0.91
CA ALA A 93 -13.14 -4.32 -1.13
C ALA A 93 -11.91 -4.77 -1.91
N LEU A 94 -11.62 -4.07 -3.01
CA LEU A 94 -10.41 -4.30 -3.80
C LEU A 94 -9.41 -3.20 -3.47
N ILE A 95 -8.18 -3.59 -3.15
CA ILE A 95 -7.04 -2.68 -3.07
C ILE A 95 -6.16 -2.88 -4.30
N GLY A 96 -5.47 -1.82 -4.72
CA GLY A 96 -4.69 -1.81 -5.96
C GLY A 96 -3.21 -1.61 -5.70
N TYR A 97 -2.37 -2.34 -6.43
CA TYR A 97 -0.93 -2.16 -6.43
C TYR A 97 -0.48 -1.33 -7.64
N GLN A 98 0.32 -0.30 -7.40
CA GLN A 98 0.79 0.64 -8.43
C GLN A 98 2.32 0.71 -8.41
N SER A 99 2.97 0.59 -9.57
CA SER A 99 4.41 0.83 -9.66
C SER A 99 4.71 2.31 -9.37
N HIS A 100 5.89 2.58 -8.81
CA HIS A 100 6.33 3.95 -8.59
C HIS A 100 6.60 4.67 -9.92
N ASP A 101 7.15 3.98 -10.92
CA ASP A 101 7.44 4.52 -12.24
C ASP A 101 6.18 4.94 -13.01
N ASP A 102 5.12 4.14 -12.99
CA ASP A 102 3.82 4.51 -13.60
C ASP A 102 3.15 5.68 -12.84
N THR A 103 3.48 5.86 -11.56
CA THR A 103 2.92 6.92 -10.72
C THR A 103 3.66 8.23 -10.91
N SER A 104 4.98 8.21 -11.12
CA SER A 104 5.81 9.41 -11.31
C SER A 104 5.68 9.99 -12.72
N SER A 105 5.48 9.16 -13.73
CA SER A 105 5.44 9.56 -15.15
C SER A 105 4.09 10.14 -15.62
N LYS A 106 3.05 10.16 -14.77
CA LYS A 106 1.70 10.56 -15.17
C LYS A 106 1.31 11.98 -14.77
N SER A 107 0.66 12.67 -15.71
CA SER A 107 0.02 13.98 -15.52
C SER A 107 -1.48 13.91 -15.13
N GLY A 108 -2.05 12.70 -14.99
CA GLY A 108 -3.47 12.46 -14.70
C GLY A 108 -3.75 11.95 -13.28
N SER A 109 -5.02 11.90 -12.88
CA SER A 109 -5.44 11.60 -11.50
C SER A 109 -5.38 10.12 -11.09
N THR A 110 -5.31 9.18 -12.04
CA THR A 110 -5.41 7.73 -11.77
C THR A 110 -4.30 6.92 -12.45
N THR A 111 -3.43 6.30 -11.64
CA THR A 111 -2.45 5.29 -12.10
C THR A 111 -3.14 3.95 -12.32
N LYS A 112 -2.73 3.21 -13.35
CA LYS A 112 -3.27 1.86 -13.61
C LYS A 112 -2.68 0.91 -12.56
N ASN A 113 -3.50 0.03 -12.00
CA ASN A 113 -3.01 -0.99 -11.08
C ASN A 113 -2.34 -2.12 -11.86
N MET A 114 -1.17 -2.58 -11.40
CA MET A 114 -0.52 -3.79 -11.92
C MET A 114 -1.17 -5.05 -11.33
N TYR A 115 -1.52 -4.99 -10.04
CA TYR A 115 -2.18 -6.07 -9.32
C TYR A 115 -3.33 -5.54 -8.48
N SER A 116 -4.26 -6.42 -8.12
CA SER A 116 -5.37 -6.13 -7.22
C SER A 116 -5.66 -7.35 -6.35
N VAL A 117 -6.04 -7.12 -5.09
CA VAL A 117 -6.49 -8.14 -4.12
C VAL A 117 -7.74 -7.67 -3.39
#